data_AF-A0A2S6AKD5-F1
#
_entry.id   AF-A0A2S6AKD5-F1
#
_cell.length_a   1.000
_cell.length_b   1.000
_cell.length_c   1.000
_cell.angle_alpha   90.00
_cell.angle_beta   90.00
_cell.angle_gamma   90.00
#
_symmetry.space_group_name_H-M   'P 1'
#
loop_
_entity.id
_entity.type
_entity.pdbx_description
1 polymer ?
#
loop_
_entity_poly.entity_id
_entity_poly.type
_entity_poly.pdbx_seq_one_letter_code
_entity_poly.pdbx_strand_id
1 'polypeptide(L)'
;MRCDIVDYTFTPPPRPAGGCGDTGYGHSVAMSVDRAPQFICAGDTVAAPDLPVLDYGQTTRLGHVECYSTTDYVYCDIDDGRTSFQLARDFYRL
;
A
#
# COMPACT_ATOMS: atom_id res chain seq x y z
N MET A 1 4.23 -0.99 7.77
CA MET A 1 4.14 0.23 6.95
C MET A 1 2.84 0.17 6.15
N ARG A 2 2.41 1.28 5.55
CA ARG A 2 1.18 1.39 4.77
C ARG A 2 1.46 2.22 3.51
N CYS A 3 0.86 1.82 2.40
CA CYS A 3 0.82 2.59 1.16
C CYS A 3 -0.62 2.86 0.78
N ASP A 4 -0.89 4.11 0.41
CA ASP A 4 -2.20 4.57 -0.04
C ASP A 4 -2.13 4.98 -1.52
N ILE A 5 -3.20 4.73 -2.24
CA ILE A 5 -3.37 5.17 -3.62
C ILE A 5 -4.64 6.01 -3.74
N VAL A 6 -4.50 7.25 -4.23
CA VAL A 6 -5.63 8.19 -4.32
C VAL A 6 -6.52 7.89 -5.52
N ASP A 7 -5.93 7.56 -6.66
CA ASP A 7 -6.63 7.27 -7.91
C ASP A 7 -6.25 5.87 -8.41
N TYR A 8 -7.25 5.00 -8.53
CA TYR A 8 -7.10 3.64 -9.01
C TYR A 8 -8.34 3.17 -9.77
N THR A 9 -8.13 2.19 -10.63
CA THR A 9 -9.11 1.60 -11.55
C THR A 9 -9.19 0.08 -11.44
N PHE A 10 -8.26 -0.55 -10.72
CA PHE A 10 -8.35 -1.98 -10.40
C PHE A 10 -9.57 -2.27 -9.51
N THR A 11 -10.03 -3.52 -9.54
CA THR A 11 -11.07 -3.99 -8.62
C THR A 11 -10.41 -4.57 -7.37
N PRO A 12 -10.54 -3.95 -6.19
CA PRO A 12 -9.96 -4.48 -4.95
C PRO A 12 -10.66 -5.78 -4.53
N PRO A 13 -10.07 -6.56 -3.60
CA PRO A 13 -10.73 -7.72 -3.02
C PRO A 13 -12.10 -7.39 -2.40
N PRO A 14 -12.96 -8.39 -2.15
CA PRO A 14 -14.20 -8.18 -1.41
C PRO A 14 -13.95 -7.53 -0.06
N ARG A 15 -14.82 -6.60 0.34
CA ARG A 15 -14.76 -5.97 1.66
C ARG A 15 -14.87 -7.04 2.77
N PRO A 16 -14.18 -6.85 3.91
CA PRO A 16 -14.27 -7.78 5.03
C PRO A 16 -15.72 -7.87 5.58
N ALA A 17 -16.07 -9.01 6.17
CA ALA A 17 -17.44 -9.34 6.59
C ALA A 17 -18.04 -8.40 7.67
N GLY A 18 -17.21 -7.62 8.37
CA GLY A 18 -17.63 -6.57 9.30
C GLY A 18 -17.77 -5.18 8.68
N GLY A 19 -17.53 -5.06 7.37
CA GLY A 19 -17.45 -3.78 6.68
C GLY A 19 -16.25 -2.94 7.12
N CYS A 20 -16.24 -1.68 6.69
CA CYS A 20 -15.26 -0.68 7.09
C CYS A 20 -15.91 0.54 7.78
N GLY A 21 -17.20 0.46 8.13
CA GLY A 21 -17.98 1.61 8.59
C GLY A 21 -17.88 2.77 7.60
N ASP A 22 -17.63 3.98 8.12
CA ASP A 22 -17.43 5.21 7.33
C ASP A 22 -16.03 5.30 6.70
N THR A 23 -15.13 4.37 7.02
CA THR A 23 -13.79 4.33 6.42
C THR A 23 -13.83 3.67 5.04
N GLY A 24 -12.95 4.12 4.15
CA GLY A 24 -12.83 3.56 2.81
C GLY A 24 -12.14 2.20 2.83
N TYR A 25 -12.25 1.48 1.70
CA TYR A 25 -11.57 0.21 1.46
C TYR A 25 -11.06 0.16 0.03
N GLY A 26 -10.00 -0.62 -0.22
CA GLY A 26 -9.48 -0.87 -1.57
C GLY A 26 -8.41 0.11 -2.04
N HIS A 27 -8.08 1.12 -1.24
CA HIS A 27 -7.10 2.16 -1.57
C HIS A 27 -5.87 2.15 -0.67
N SER A 28 -5.82 1.25 0.33
CA SER A 28 -4.75 1.17 1.32
C SER A 28 -4.30 -0.26 1.51
N VAL A 29 -3.00 -0.50 1.30
CA VAL A 29 -2.34 -1.78 1.55
C VAL A 29 -1.39 -1.62 2.72
N ALA A 30 -1.46 -2.54 3.68
CA ALA A 30 -0.57 -2.57 4.83
C ALA A 30 0.20 -3.88 4.91
N MET A 31 1.46 -3.78 5.31
CA MET A 31 2.37 -4.91 5.46
C MET A 31 3.31 -4.69 6.65
N SER A 32 3.69 -5.78 7.33
CA SER A 32 4.69 -5.79 8.40
C SER A 32 5.43 -7.12 8.45
N VAL A 33 6.51 -7.20 9.22
CA VAL A 33 7.32 -8.42 9.39
C VAL A 33 6.45 -9.64 9.78
N ASP A 34 5.45 -9.42 10.65
CA ASP A 34 4.59 -10.50 11.15
C ASP A 34 3.29 -10.69 10.35
N ARG A 35 3.06 -9.92 9.28
CA ARG A 35 1.77 -9.89 8.59
C ARG A 35 1.93 -9.65 7.09
N ALA A 36 1.48 -10.63 6.32
CA ALA A 36 1.38 -10.56 4.87
C ALA A 36 0.59 -9.32 4.40
N PRO A 37 0.94 -8.77 3.23
CA PRO A 37 0.31 -7.58 2.70
C PRO A 37 -1.17 -7.81 2.46
N GLN A 38 -1.99 -6.85 2.88
CA GLN A 38 -3.44 -6.93 2.71
C GLN A 38 -4.05 -5.54 2.59
N PHE A 39 -5.20 -5.48 1.90
CA PHE A 39 -6.03 -4.30 1.92
C PHE A 39 -6.66 -4.12 3.30
N ILE A 40 -6.55 -2.90 3.83
CA ILE A 40 -7.11 -2.53 5.13
C ILE A 40 -8.22 -1.49 4.95
N CYS A 41 -9.09 -1.40 5.96
CA CYS A 41 -9.99 -0.26 6.08
C CYS A 41 -9.16 0.96 6.51
N ALA A 42 -9.34 2.08 5.81
CA ALA A 42 -8.62 3.32 6.07
C ALA A 42 -9.53 4.52 5.82
N GLY A 43 -9.58 5.44 6.77
CA GLY A 43 -10.44 6.63 6.72
C GLY A 43 -9.80 7.88 7.30
N ASP A 44 -8.51 7.79 7.63
CA ASP A 44 -7.65 8.92 7.90
C ASP A 44 -7.19 9.58 6.59
N THR A 45 -6.65 10.79 6.69
CA THR A 45 -6.25 11.58 5.52
C THR A 45 -5.17 10.86 4.72
N VAL A 46 -5.54 10.40 3.52
CA VAL A 46 -4.59 9.92 2.51
C VAL A 46 -3.70 11.09 2.10
N ALA A 47 -2.39 10.95 2.23
CA ALA A 47 -1.40 12.00 1.94
C ALA A 47 -1.54 13.25 2.82
N ALA A 48 -1.41 13.09 4.15
CA ALA A 48 -1.14 14.24 5.00
C ALA A 48 0.14 14.95 4.49
N PRO A 49 0.11 16.28 4.28
CA PRO A 49 1.16 17.02 3.57
C PRO A 49 2.50 17.04 4.31
N ASP A 50 2.52 16.62 5.57
CA ASP A 50 3.70 16.45 6.42
C ASP A 50 4.35 15.06 6.30
N LEU A 51 3.72 14.12 5.59
CA LEU A 51 4.30 12.81 5.35
C LEU A 51 5.32 12.86 4.20
N PRO A 52 6.46 12.15 4.34
CA PRO A 52 7.45 12.08 3.28
C PRO A 52 6.87 11.44 2.02
N VAL A 53 6.98 12.14 0.90
CA VAL A 53 6.59 11.65 -0.42
C VAL A 53 7.75 10.81 -0.98
N LEU A 54 7.43 9.64 -1.52
CA LEU A 54 8.39 8.79 -2.24
C LEU A 54 8.32 9.11 -3.73
N ASP A 55 9.24 9.94 -4.21
CA ASP A 55 9.34 10.29 -5.62
C ASP A 55 9.64 9.08 -6.51
N TYR A 56 9.30 9.18 -7.80
CA TYR A 56 9.63 8.14 -8.77
C TYR A 56 11.13 7.90 -8.88
N GLY A 57 11.52 6.62 -8.98
CA GLY A 57 12.91 6.18 -9.02
C GLY A 57 13.61 6.23 -7.65
N GLN A 58 12.91 6.63 -6.58
CA GLN A 58 13.45 6.61 -5.23
C GLN A 58 13.08 5.32 -4.49
N THR A 59 13.95 4.98 -3.56
CA THR A 59 13.76 3.90 -2.60
C THR A 59 13.75 4.48 -1.20
N THR A 60 12.83 4.02 -0.36
CA THR A 60 12.79 4.34 1.07
C THR A 60 12.78 3.07 1.89
N ARG A 61 13.33 3.13 3.10
CA ARG A 61 13.36 2.02 4.04
C ARG A 61 12.83 2.46 5.39
N LEU A 62 11.80 1.75 5.86
CA LEU A 62 11.13 1.98 7.13
C LEU A 62 11.27 0.70 7.97
N GLY A 63 12.33 0.66 8.78
CA GLY A 63 12.71 -0.54 9.53
C GLY A 63 13.14 -1.67 8.59
N HIS A 64 12.38 -2.77 8.61
CA HIS A 64 12.61 -3.96 7.77
C HIS A 64 11.90 -3.91 6.41
N VAL A 65 11.09 -2.88 6.17
CA VAL A 65 10.35 -2.76 4.92
C VAL A 65 11.08 -1.81 3.99
N GLU A 66 11.39 -2.28 2.79
CA GLU A 66 11.93 -1.48 1.71
C GLU A 66 10.84 -1.22 0.68
N CYS A 67 10.79 -0.01 0.14
CA CYS A 67 9.85 0.38 -0.91
C CYS A 67 10.59 1.11 -2.00
N TYR A 68 10.33 0.75 -3.25
CA TYR A 68 10.74 1.55 -4.40
C TYR A 68 9.51 2.00 -5.20
N SER A 69 9.54 3.26 -5.62
CA SER A 69 8.51 3.85 -6.47
C SER A 69 8.99 3.88 -7.91
N THR A 70 8.19 3.35 -8.83
CA THR A 70 8.41 3.48 -10.28
C THR A 70 7.27 4.29 -10.88
N THR A 71 7.42 4.71 -12.14
CA THR A 71 6.33 5.37 -12.88
C THR A 71 5.11 4.49 -13.06
N ASP A 72 5.28 3.17 -12.98
CA ASP A 72 4.25 2.19 -13.31
C ASP A 72 3.59 1.61 -12.05
N TYR A 73 4.36 1.45 -10.96
CA TYR A 73 3.91 0.88 -9.71
C TYR A 73 4.83 1.24 -8.54
N VAL A 74 4.30 1.16 -7.32
CA VAL A 74 5.08 1.07 -6.09
C VAL A 74 5.25 -0.40 -5.72
N TYR A 75 6.47 -0.80 -5.39
CA TYR A 75 6.76 -2.12 -4.83
C TYR A 75 7.34 -1.95 -3.45
N CYS A 76 6.89 -2.81 -2.53
CA CYS A 76 7.49 -2.88 -1.22
C CYS A 76 7.65 -4.31 -0.77
N ASP A 77 8.74 -4.59 -0.08
CA ASP A 77 9.09 -5.92 0.37
C ASP A 77 9.76 -5.95 1.75
N ILE A 78 9.84 -7.18 2.27
CA ILE A 78 10.55 -7.58 3.48
C ILE A 78 11.36 -8.83 3.14
N ASP A 79 12.56 -8.93 3.69
CA ASP A 79 13.47 -10.07 3.57
C ASP A 79 13.75 -10.47 2.11
N ASP A 80 14.21 -9.50 1.32
CA ASP A 80 14.59 -9.66 -0.10
C ASP A 80 13.45 -10.22 -0.96
N GLY A 81 12.25 -9.64 -0.85
CA GLY A 81 11.10 -10.01 -1.68
C GLY A 81 10.26 -11.19 -1.16
N ARG A 82 10.62 -11.83 -0.05
CA ARG A 82 9.87 -12.99 0.50
C ARG A 82 8.42 -12.64 0.80
N THR A 83 8.19 -11.47 1.37
CA THR A 83 6.86 -10.90 1.60
C THR A 83 6.84 -9.55 0.90
N SER A 84 5.99 -9.38 -0.10
CA SER A 84 6.00 -8.16 -0.90
C SER A 84 4.65 -7.85 -1.53
N PHE A 85 4.43 -6.60 -1.91
CA PHE A 85 3.30 -6.20 -2.72
C PHE A 85 3.69 -5.23 -3.83
N GLN A 86 2.88 -5.19 -4.88
CA GLN A 86 2.90 -4.16 -5.91
C GLN A 86 1.55 -3.43 -5.91
N LEU A 87 1.59 -2.12 -6.02
CA LEU A 87 0.41 -1.28 -6.12
C LEU A 87 0.58 -0.28 -7.26
N ALA A 88 -0.35 -0.30 -8.19
CA ALA A 88 -0.42 0.57 -9.35
C ALA A 88 -1.84 1.11 -9.53
N ARG A 89 -2.03 2.06 -10.44
CA ARG A 89 -3.35 2.62 -10.74
C ARG A 89 -4.31 1.56 -11.29
N ASP A 90 -3.82 0.63 -12.08
CA ASP A 90 -4.62 -0.33 -12.85
C ASP A 90 -4.45 -1.79 -12.38
N PHE A 91 -3.50 -2.07 -11.48
CA PHE A 91 -3.34 -3.40 -10.90
C PHE A 91 -2.75 -3.38 -9.47
N TYR A 92 -2.82 -4.53 -8.81
CA TYR A 92 -2.08 -4.82 -7.58
C TYR A 92 -1.60 -6.27 -7.56
N ARG A 93 -0.60 -6.56 -6.72
CA ARG A 93 -0.15 -7.92 -6.35
C ARG A 93 0.16 -7.95 -4.86
N LEU A 94 -0.25 -9.00 -4.16
CA LEU A 94 0.01 -9.25 -2.74
C LEU A 94 0.73 -10.59 -2.57
#